data_AF-A0A7T5EHW9-F1
#
_entry.id   AF-A0A7T5EHW9-F1
#
_cell.length_a   1.000
_cell.length_b   1.000
_cell.length_c   1.000
_cell.angle_alpha   90.00
_cell.angle_beta   90.00
_cell.angle_gamma   90.00
#
_symmetry.space_group_name_H-M   'P 1'
#
loop_
_entity.id
_entity.type
_entity.pdbx_description
1 polymer ?
#
loop_
_entity_poly.entity_id
_entity_poly.type
_entity_poly.pdbx_seq_one_letter_code
_entity_poly.pdbx_strand_id
1 'polypeptide(L)'
;MNRHNRRKWMGSLLLLITAFVVSSTPFHDLSSFPHELRLMEGSLKQLRVSMPLMGTLVNSNPDILNVNGTEAREVSVDLSKPVSVEPKKAGEANLQVKWRNIPLKAVKVNVLPDLRVIPGGQSIGVKLQTAGVLVVGHHLVDTGKEKVSPGEQAGVHVGDSIVKMNDMYINDMNDVKKMVREASEKQTALQLLVVRGKEKLNLTLRPAKDKKDEEYRMGLYIRDSAAGVGTLTFYEPNSKAYGALGHVISDVDTGQAIVVGDGQIVRASVTSIEKGQSGNPGEKFARFYNESEVLGNITKNSPFGIFGKMKEEPKRSLYTEPIPIALAEQVKEGPAKILTVVEGQKVEEYSIEIVNVVKQHFPATKGMIIKVTDKRLLEKTGGIVQGMSGSPIIQDGKMVGAVTHVFVNDPTSGYGCYIEWMLQDAGLGVRPGQTSTPTAGHAA
;
A
#
# COMPACT_ATOMS: atom_id res chain seq x y z
N MET A 1 4.14 -17.15 -67.97
CA MET A 1 4.80 -16.59 -66.75
C MET A 1 5.67 -17.66 -66.10
N ASN A 2 6.99 -17.48 -66.06
CA ASN A 2 7.93 -18.45 -65.49
C ASN A 2 7.59 -18.76 -64.02
N ARG A 3 7.79 -20.02 -63.60
CA ARG A 3 7.47 -20.53 -62.24
C ARG A 3 8.11 -19.68 -61.14
N HIS A 4 9.27 -19.09 -61.41
CA HIS A 4 9.97 -18.14 -60.54
C HIS A 4 9.22 -16.80 -60.38
N ASN A 5 8.67 -16.24 -61.47
CA ASN A 5 7.90 -14.99 -61.42
C ASN A 5 6.53 -15.20 -60.75
N ARG A 6 5.89 -16.36 -60.94
CA ARG A 6 4.65 -16.70 -60.19
C ARG A 6 4.91 -16.79 -58.68
N ARG A 7 6.03 -17.40 -58.27
CA ARG A 7 6.41 -17.47 -56.84
C ARG A 7 6.71 -16.09 -56.25
N LYS A 8 7.46 -15.23 -56.97
CA LYS A 8 7.72 -13.84 -56.53
C LYS A 8 6.42 -13.04 -56.41
N TRP A 9 5.56 -13.08 -57.42
CA TRP A 9 4.26 -12.38 -57.38
C TRP A 9 3.34 -12.88 -56.28
N MET A 10 3.26 -14.19 -56.08
CA MET A 10 2.46 -14.79 -55.02
C MET A 10 3.02 -14.44 -53.63
N GLY A 11 4.34 -14.39 -53.49
CA GLY A 11 5.00 -13.92 -52.26
C GLY A 11 4.73 -12.44 -51.99
N SER A 12 4.86 -11.57 -52.99
CA SER A 12 4.55 -10.15 -52.86
C SER A 12 3.08 -9.88 -52.55
N LEU A 13 2.15 -10.63 -53.18
CA LEU A 13 0.72 -10.55 -52.89
C LEU A 13 0.41 -11.01 -51.47
N LEU A 14 1.00 -12.12 -51.02
CA LEU A 14 0.82 -12.60 -49.64
C LEU A 14 1.33 -11.56 -48.64
N LEU A 15 2.49 -10.96 -48.90
CA LEU A 15 3.11 -9.95 -48.03
C LEU A 15 2.26 -8.68 -47.96
N LEU A 16 1.68 -8.24 -49.09
CA LEU A 16 0.73 -7.13 -49.13
C LEU A 16 -0.55 -7.43 -48.33
N ILE A 17 -1.12 -8.63 -48.48
CA ILE A 17 -2.30 -9.05 -47.71
C ILE A 17 -1.98 -9.10 -46.22
N THR A 18 -0.84 -9.67 -45.82
CA THR A 18 -0.43 -9.71 -44.42
C THR A 18 -0.22 -8.30 -43.87
N ALA A 19 0.46 -7.42 -44.61
CA ALA A 19 0.64 -6.03 -44.19
C ALA A 19 -0.71 -5.32 -44.00
N PHE A 20 -1.66 -5.51 -44.94
CA PHE A 20 -2.99 -4.94 -44.85
C PHE A 20 -3.76 -5.45 -43.63
N VAL A 21 -3.74 -6.77 -43.38
CA VAL A 21 -4.38 -7.38 -42.20
C VAL A 21 -3.75 -6.87 -40.90
N VAL A 22 -2.43 -6.84 -40.79
CA VAL A 22 -1.74 -6.38 -39.56
C VAL A 22 -1.99 -4.89 -39.30
N SER A 23 -2.11 -4.08 -40.35
CA SER A 23 -2.44 -2.65 -40.23
C SER A 23 -3.93 -2.35 -40.02
N SER A 24 -4.80 -3.37 -40.04
CA SER A 24 -6.25 -3.17 -39.95
C SER A 24 -6.71 -2.92 -38.52
N THR A 25 -7.73 -2.09 -38.35
CA THR A 25 -8.35 -1.81 -37.04
C THR A 25 -8.83 -3.07 -36.30
N PRO A 26 -9.43 -4.09 -36.94
CA PRO A 26 -9.85 -5.29 -36.22
C PRO A 26 -8.67 -6.12 -35.71
N PHE A 27 -7.53 -6.11 -36.41
CA PHE A 27 -6.32 -6.77 -35.93
C PHE A 27 -5.73 -6.03 -34.73
N HIS A 28 -5.70 -4.70 -34.76
CA HIS A 28 -5.29 -3.87 -33.62
C HIS A 28 -6.21 -4.07 -32.40
N ASP A 29 -7.53 -4.10 -32.58
CA ASP A 29 -8.48 -4.30 -31.49
C ASP A 29 -8.37 -5.72 -30.89
N LEU A 30 -8.21 -6.76 -31.72
CA LEU A 30 -8.05 -8.13 -31.25
C LEU A 30 -6.69 -8.37 -30.54
N SER A 31 -5.63 -7.73 -31.05
CA SER A 31 -4.28 -7.84 -30.47
C SER A 31 -4.14 -7.03 -29.19
N SER A 32 -4.78 -5.86 -29.09
CA SER A 32 -4.83 -5.04 -27.87
C SER A 32 -5.81 -5.56 -26.82
N PHE A 33 -6.70 -6.50 -27.20
CA PHE A 33 -7.64 -7.11 -26.27
C PHE A 33 -6.91 -7.83 -25.13
N PRO A 34 -7.24 -7.53 -23.86
CA PRO A 34 -6.52 -8.09 -22.73
C PRO A 34 -6.72 -9.59 -22.63
N HIS A 35 -5.70 -10.31 -22.14
CA HIS A 35 -5.81 -11.74 -21.83
C HIS A 35 -6.58 -11.99 -20.54
N GLU A 36 -6.59 -11.01 -19.64
CA GLU A 36 -7.29 -11.04 -18.36
C GLU A 36 -8.08 -9.75 -18.16
N LEU A 37 -9.33 -9.88 -17.71
CA LEU A 37 -10.21 -8.76 -17.41
C LEU A 37 -10.65 -8.84 -15.95
N ARG A 38 -10.32 -7.81 -15.18
CA ARG A 38 -10.72 -7.68 -13.78
C ARG A 38 -11.91 -6.74 -13.69
N LEU A 39 -13.03 -7.22 -13.16
CA LEU A 39 -14.28 -6.47 -13.05
C LEU A 39 -14.81 -6.52 -11.63
N MET A 40 -15.50 -5.47 -11.19
CA MET A 40 -16.21 -5.49 -9.91
C MET A 40 -17.61 -6.06 -10.10
N GLU A 41 -18.09 -6.80 -9.11
CA GLU A 41 -19.48 -7.24 -9.03
C GLU A 41 -20.43 -6.04 -9.19
N GLY A 42 -21.49 -6.22 -9.99
CA GLY A 42 -22.46 -5.16 -10.28
C GLY A 42 -21.99 -4.08 -11.25
N SER A 43 -20.75 -4.13 -11.74
CA SER A 43 -20.27 -3.18 -12.77
C SER A 43 -20.80 -3.52 -14.17
N LEU A 44 -20.71 -2.55 -15.10
CA LEU A 44 -21.04 -2.74 -16.50
C LEU A 44 -19.82 -2.41 -17.36
N LYS A 45 -19.35 -3.35 -18.18
CA LYS A 45 -18.23 -3.12 -19.09
C LYS A 45 -18.64 -3.38 -20.54
N GLN A 46 -18.38 -2.42 -21.42
CA GLN A 46 -18.52 -2.61 -22.85
C GLN A 46 -17.17 -3.02 -23.47
N LEU A 47 -17.18 -4.12 -24.21
CA LEU A 47 -16.05 -4.63 -24.98
C LEU A 47 -16.27 -4.33 -26.46
N ARG A 48 -15.26 -3.73 -27.13
CA ARG A 48 -15.30 -3.45 -28.57
C ARG A 48 -14.24 -4.30 -29.26
N VAL A 49 -14.66 -5.00 -30.32
CA VAL A 49 -13.79 -5.83 -31.17
C VAL A 49 -13.73 -5.28 -32.60
N SER A 50 -14.70 -4.43 -32.98
CA SER A 50 -14.79 -3.70 -34.26
C SER A 50 -14.66 -4.58 -35.51
N MET A 51 -15.15 -5.81 -35.43
CA MET A 51 -15.14 -6.76 -36.56
C MET A 51 -16.50 -6.78 -37.26
N PRO A 52 -16.60 -6.56 -38.59
CA PRO A 52 -17.86 -6.55 -39.32
C PRO A 52 -18.38 -7.96 -39.59
N LEU A 53 -18.52 -8.77 -38.54
CA LEU A 53 -18.95 -10.16 -38.61
C LEU A 53 -19.73 -10.56 -37.35
N MET A 54 -20.66 -11.50 -37.53
CA MET A 54 -21.33 -12.18 -36.41
C MET A 54 -20.37 -13.19 -35.78
N GLY A 55 -20.27 -13.15 -34.45
CA GLY A 55 -19.50 -14.10 -33.66
C GLY A 55 -20.34 -14.74 -32.58
N THR A 56 -19.79 -15.76 -31.92
CA THR A 56 -20.36 -16.38 -30.73
C THR A 56 -19.42 -16.13 -29.56
N LEU A 57 -19.95 -15.57 -28.48
CA LEU A 57 -19.26 -15.51 -27.20
C LEU A 57 -19.63 -16.74 -26.37
N VAL A 58 -18.62 -17.51 -26.00
CA VAL A 58 -18.76 -18.67 -25.12
C VAL A 58 -18.31 -18.28 -23.73
N ASN A 59 -19.23 -18.35 -22.76
CA ASN A 59 -18.97 -18.10 -21.36
C ASN A 59 -18.93 -19.43 -20.59
N SER A 60 -17.83 -19.67 -19.88
CA SER A 60 -17.68 -20.87 -19.05
C SER A 60 -18.58 -20.88 -17.81
N ASN A 61 -19.02 -19.72 -17.32
CA ASN A 61 -19.82 -19.62 -16.10
C ASN A 61 -20.85 -18.47 -16.16
N PRO A 62 -22.09 -18.73 -16.65
CA PRO A 62 -23.17 -17.74 -16.72
C PRO A 62 -23.57 -17.14 -15.38
N ASP A 63 -23.53 -17.92 -14.28
CA ASP A 63 -23.91 -17.45 -12.95
C ASP A 63 -23.01 -16.30 -12.43
N ILE A 64 -21.77 -16.22 -12.93
CA ILE A 64 -20.77 -15.20 -12.56
C ILE A 64 -20.85 -13.99 -13.48
N LEU A 65 -21.16 -14.19 -14.75
CA LEU A 65 -20.94 -13.21 -15.80
C LEU A 65 -22.02 -13.29 -16.89
N ASN A 66 -22.77 -12.23 -17.09
CA ASN A 66 -23.73 -12.15 -18.19
C ASN A 66 -23.13 -11.41 -19.38
N VAL A 67 -23.54 -11.82 -20.58
CA VAL A 67 -23.17 -11.16 -21.85
C VAL A 67 -24.44 -10.63 -22.49
N ASN A 68 -24.48 -9.33 -22.81
CA ASN A 68 -25.67 -8.64 -23.34
C ASN A 68 -26.95 -8.93 -22.53
N GLY A 69 -26.86 -8.91 -21.20
CA GLY A 69 -27.99 -9.18 -20.30
C GLY A 69 -28.50 -10.63 -20.31
N THR A 70 -27.84 -11.54 -21.03
CA THR A 70 -28.28 -12.94 -21.16
C THR A 70 -27.42 -13.85 -20.28
N GLU A 71 -28.09 -14.66 -19.47
CA GLU A 71 -27.49 -15.74 -18.67
C GLU A 71 -27.44 -17.03 -19.52
N ALA A 72 -26.46 -17.10 -20.44
CA ALA A 72 -26.29 -18.25 -21.32
C ALA A 72 -24.81 -18.56 -21.53
N ARG A 73 -24.52 -19.85 -21.78
CA ARG A 73 -23.16 -20.30 -22.12
C ARG A 73 -22.71 -19.82 -23.49
N GLU A 74 -23.62 -19.65 -24.44
CA GLU A 74 -23.31 -19.17 -25.77
C GLU A 74 -24.25 -18.04 -26.15
N VAL A 75 -23.69 -16.90 -26.56
CA VAL A 75 -24.44 -15.72 -26.98
C VAL A 75 -23.96 -15.30 -28.36
N SER A 76 -24.90 -15.24 -29.31
CA SER A 76 -24.63 -14.69 -30.64
C SER A 76 -24.49 -13.17 -30.53
N VAL A 77 -23.36 -12.63 -31.01
CA VAL A 77 -23.03 -11.21 -30.89
C VAL A 77 -22.57 -10.63 -32.22
N ASP A 78 -23.03 -9.42 -32.49
CA ASP A 78 -22.52 -8.59 -33.59
C ASP A 78 -21.22 -7.93 -33.14
N LEU A 79 -20.07 -8.44 -33.60
CA LEU A 79 -18.75 -7.95 -33.19
C LEU A 79 -18.41 -6.56 -33.75
N SER A 80 -19.27 -5.99 -34.60
CA SER A 80 -19.16 -4.61 -35.07
C SER A 80 -19.69 -3.62 -34.03
N LYS A 81 -20.47 -4.10 -33.06
CA LYS A 81 -21.07 -3.31 -31.98
C LYS A 81 -20.39 -3.60 -30.65
N PRO A 82 -20.47 -2.67 -29.67
CA PRO A 82 -20.02 -2.94 -28.32
C PRO A 82 -20.82 -4.09 -27.69
N VAL A 83 -20.11 -5.06 -27.10
CA VAL A 83 -20.71 -6.15 -26.33
C VAL A 83 -20.70 -5.78 -24.85
N SER A 84 -21.86 -5.89 -24.19
CA SER A 84 -21.98 -5.68 -22.75
C SER A 84 -21.54 -6.93 -21.98
N VAL A 85 -20.73 -6.72 -20.96
CA VAL A 85 -20.31 -7.74 -19.99
C VAL A 85 -20.68 -7.26 -18.58
N GLU A 86 -21.48 -8.06 -17.90
CA GLU A 86 -22.11 -7.76 -16.62
C GLU A 86 -21.73 -8.81 -15.57
N PRO A 87 -20.80 -8.51 -14.67
CA PRO A 87 -20.44 -9.39 -13.56
C PRO A 87 -21.55 -9.41 -12.51
N LYS A 88 -22.08 -10.60 -12.21
CA LYS A 88 -23.16 -10.80 -11.23
C LYS A 88 -22.66 -11.29 -9.88
N LYS A 89 -21.56 -12.04 -9.85
CA LYS A 89 -21.03 -12.63 -8.62
C LYS A 89 -19.52 -12.72 -8.64
N ALA A 90 -18.87 -12.46 -7.51
CA ALA A 90 -17.43 -12.68 -7.38
C ALA A 90 -17.00 -14.13 -7.74
N GLY A 91 -15.91 -14.26 -8.49
CA GLY A 91 -15.36 -15.53 -8.95
C GLY A 91 -14.65 -15.43 -10.30
N GLU A 92 -14.34 -16.57 -10.93
CA GLU A 92 -13.64 -16.62 -12.21
C GLU A 92 -14.53 -17.21 -13.32
N ALA A 93 -14.45 -16.61 -14.51
CA ALA A 93 -15.07 -17.10 -15.73
C ALA A 93 -14.10 -16.97 -16.91
N ASN A 94 -14.31 -17.72 -17.99
CA ASN A 94 -13.58 -17.58 -19.24
C ASN A 94 -14.56 -17.17 -20.34
N LEU A 95 -14.26 -16.07 -21.02
CA LEU A 95 -14.96 -15.62 -22.21
C LEU A 95 -14.14 -15.94 -23.45
N GLN A 96 -14.72 -16.70 -24.37
CA GLN A 96 -14.10 -17.02 -25.66
C GLN A 96 -14.93 -16.47 -26.81
N VAL A 97 -14.31 -15.59 -27.61
CA VAL A 97 -14.88 -15.12 -28.88
C VAL A 97 -14.58 -16.15 -29.95
N LYS A 98 -15.61 -16.65 -30.62
CA LYS A 98 -15.52 -17.56 -31.76
C LYS A 98 -16.12 -16.92 -33.01
N TRP A 99 -15.55 -17.24 -34.16
CA TRP A 99 -16.23 -17.10 -35.45
C TRP A 99 -16.46 -18.49 -36.02
N ARG A 100 -17.73 -18.92 -36.04
CA ARG A 100 -18.10 -20.32 -36.29
C ARG A 100 -17.32 -21.25 -35.34
N ASN A 101 -16.49 -22.15 -35.89
CA ASN A 101 -15.69 -23.10 -35.11
C ASN A 101 -14.26 -22.61 -34.84
N ILE A 102 -13.91 -21.38 -35.23
CA ILE A 102 -12.57 -20.83 -35.09
C ILE A 102 -12.53 -19.96 -33.83
N PRO A 103 -11.75 -20.32 -32.80
CA PRO A 103 -11.54 -19.46 -31.63
C PRO A 103 -10.68 -18.26 -32.02
N LEU A 104 -11.21 -17.05 -31.86
CA LEU A 104 -10.51 -15.81 -32.19
C LEU A 104 -9.71 -15.28 -31.00
N LYS A 105 -10.31 -15.28 -29.80
CA LYS A 105 -9.68 -14.79 -28.57
C LYS A 105 -10.32 -15.46 -27.35
N ALA A 106 -9.51 -15.77 -26.34
CA ALA A 106 -9.97 -16.17 -25.02
C ALA A 106 -9.50 -15.14 -23.99
N VAL A 107 -10.37 -14.82 -23.04
CA VAL A 107 -10.13 -13.87 -21.95
C VAL A 107 -10.56 -14.49 -20.65
N LYS A 108 -9.64 -14.52 -19.69
CA LYS A 108 -9.96 -14.84 -18.30
C LYS A 108 -10.65 -13.63 -17.67
N VAL A 109 -11.82 -13.81 -17.10
CA VAL A 109 -12.57 -12.77 -16.41
C VAL A 109 -12.57 -13.07 -14.92
N ASN A 110 -12.02 -12.15 -14.14
CA ASN A 110 -11.99 -12.23 -12.69
C ASN A 110 -12.94 -11.18 -12.12
N VAL A 111 -14.02 -11.65 -11.52
CA VAL A 111 -15.01 -10.82 -10.85
C VAL A 111 -14.62 -10.70 -9.39
N LEU A 112 -14.31 -9.47 -8.98
CA LEU A 112 -13.99 -9.11 -7.60
C LEU A 112 -15.28 -8.65 -6.89
N PRO A 113 -15.37 -8.79 -5.54
CA PRO A 113 -16.48 -8.23 -4.78
C PRO A 113 -16.64 -6.71 -4.98
N ASP A 114 -17.85 -6.16 -4.82
CA ASP A 114 -18.07 -4.71 -4.80
C ASP A 114 -17.44 -4.10 -3.54
N LEU A 115 -16.16 -3.76 -3.65
CA LEU A 115 -15.40 -3.20 -2.55
C LEU A 115 -15.55 -1.67 -2.52
N ARG A 116 -16.10 -1.18 -1.41
CA ARG A 116 -16.34 0.23 -1.16
C ARG A 116 -15.70 0.65 0.15
N VAL A 117 -15.19 1.88 0.18
CA VAL A 117 -14.50 2.43 1.35
C VAL A 117 -14.96 3.85 1.62
N ILE A 118 -14.93 4.25 2.88
CA ILE A 118 -15.04 5.64 3.30
C ILE A 118 -13.64 6.26 3.16
N PRO A 119 -13.44 7.26 2.28
CA PRO A 119 -12.21 8.02 2.22
C PRO A 119 -11.95 8.70 3.56
N GLY A 120 -10.71 8.63 4.02
CA GLY A 120 -10.28 9.33 5.22
C GLY A 120 -9.97 10.80 4.96
N GLY A 121 -8.69 11.16 5.15
CA GLY A 121 -8.17 12.52 5.07
C GLY A 121 -7.90 13.14 6.45
N GLN A 122 -8.40 12.54 7.53
CA GLN A 122 -8.15 12.98 8.90
C GLN A 122 -6.68 12.82 9.27
N SER A 123 -6.15 13.82 9.99
CA SER A 123 -4.86 13.69 10.65
C SER A 123 -4.98 12.76 11.88
N ILE A 124 -4.08 11.78 11.94
CA ILE A 124 -4.00 10.81 13.02
C ILE A 124 -2.63 10.90 13.69
N GLY A 125 -2.63 10.69 15.00
CA GLY A 125 -1.43 10.38 15.76
C GLY A 125 -1.16 8.89 15.68
N VAL A 126 0.06 8.51 15.36
CA VAL A 126 0.50 7.13 15.32
C VAL A 126 1.39 6.91 16.53
N LYS A 127 1.07 5.88 17.32
CA LYS A 127 1.92 5.40 18.41
C LYS A 127 2.18 3.93 18.18
N LEU A 128 3.43 3.59 17.94
CA LEU A 128 3.87 2.25 17.61
C LEU A 128 4.87 1.78 18.66
N GLN A 129 4.67 0.58 19.16
CA GLN A 129 5.62 -0.15 19.99
C GLN A 129 6.28 -1.23 19.13
N THR A 130 7.60 -1.30 19.19
CA THR A 130 8.38 -2.26 18.41
C THR A 130 8.24 -3.67 18.99
N ALA A 131 8.31 -4.70 18.15
CA ALA A 131 8.42 -6.08 18.62
C ALA A 131 9.85 -6.34 19.12
N GLY A 132 10.07 -6.29 20.43
CA GLY A 132 11.42 -6.21 20.99
C GLY A 132 11.92 -4.77 21.08
N VAL A 133 13.21 -4.60 21.40
CA VAL A 133 13.84 -3.28 21.46
C VAL A 133 14.90 -3.15 20.37
N LEU A 134 14.79 -2.09 19.57
CA LEU A 134 15.68 -1.84 18.43
C LEU A 134 16.96 -1.16 18.90
N VAL A 135 18.11 -1.66 18.46
CA VAL A 135 19.42 -1.05 18.69
C VAL A 135 19.67 0.02 17.62
N VAL A 136 19.78 1.28 18.05
CA VAL A 136 19.97 2.44 17.17
C VAL A 136 21.39 3.00 17.24
N GLY A 137 22.22 2.51 18.16
CA GLY A 137 23.60 2.95 18.29
C GLY A 137 24.33 2.28 19.44
N HIS A 138 25.61 2.60 19.56
CA HIS A 138 26.47 2.16 20.66
C HIS A 138 26.84 3.34 21.55
N HIS A 139 27.02 3.04 22.84
CA HIS A 139 27.43 4.01 23.84
C HIS A 139 28.64 3.48 24.60
N LEU A 140 29.68 4.33 24.75
CA LEU A 140 30.85 4.02 25.55
C LEU A 140 30.58 4.32 27.02
N VAL A 141 30.65 3.28 27.84
CA VAL A 141 30.55 3.31 29.30
C VAL A 141 31.95 3.52 29.88
N ASP A 142 32.11 4.53 30.75
CA ASP A 142 33.39 4.82 31.40
C ASP A 142 33.50 4.02 32.70
N THR A 143 34.32 2.97 32.71
CA THR A 143 34.51 2.12 33.91
C THR A 143 35.52 2.71 34.90
N GLY A 144 36.12 3.85 34.58
CA GLY A 144 37.23 4.45 35.33
C GLY A 144 38.61 3.90 34.99
N LYS A 145 38.68 2.74 34.33
CA LYS A 145 39.92 2.15 33.79
C LYS A 145 39.98 2.28 32.28
N GLU A 146 38.84 2.07 31.64
CA GLU A 146 38.67 2.09 30.20
C GLU A 146 37.26 2.51 29.81
N LYS A 147 37.09 2.92 28.55
CA LYS A 147 35.80 3.19 27.95
C LYS A 147 35.43 2.03 27.03
N VAL A 148 34.32 1.35 27.33
CA VAL A 148 33.88 0.15 26.61
C VAL A 148 32.41 0.25 26.22
N SER A 149 32.03 -0.36 25.10
CA SER A 149 30.62 -0.65 24.80
C SER A 149 30.39 -2.15 24.96
N PRO A 150 29.79 -2.61 26.08
CA PRO A 150 29.58 -4.04 26.30
C PRO A 150 28.72 -4.71 25.23
N GLY A 151 27.73 -3.99 24.69
CA GLY A 151 26.88 -4.47 23.62
C GLY A 151 27.63 -4.62 22.30
N GLU A 152 28.48 -3.67 21.95
CA GLU A 152 29.35 -3.78 20.77
C GLU A 152 30.32 -4.97 20.91
N GLN A 153 30.97 -5.11 22.07
CA GLN A 153 31.87 -6.23 22.36
C GLN A 153 31.17 -7.59 22.34
N ALA A 154 29.88 -7.63 22.70
CA ALA A 154 29.05 -8.83 22.61
C ALA A 154 28.58 -9.15 21.18
N GLY A 155 28.92 -8.33 20.18
CA GLY A 155 28.56 -8.52 18.78
C GLY A 155 27.16 -8.02 18.42
N VAL A 156 26.56 -7.15 19.24
CA VAL A 156 25.29 -6.47 18.93
C VAL A 156 25.56 -5.34 17.94
N HIS A 157 24.77 -5.26 16.88
CA HIS A 157 24.91 -4.27 15.81
C HIS A 157 23.71 -3.31 15.75
N VAL A 158 23.93 -2.13 15.17
CA VAL A 158 22.84 -1.22 14.84
C VAL A 158 21.86 -1.90 13.87
N GLY A 159 20.57 -1.81 14.18
CA GLY A 159 19.51 -2.52 13.47
C GLY A 159 19.14 -3.89 14.07
N ASP A 160 19.85 -4.35 15.09
CA ASP A 160 19.45 -5.54 15.83
C ASP A 160 18.20 -5.27 16.67
N SER A 161 17.26 -6.22 16.70
CA SER A 161 16.13 -6.20 17.64
C SER A 161 16.35 -7.21 18.75
N ILE A 162 16.51 -6.74 20.00
CA ILE A 162 16.63 -7.62 21.16
C ILE A 162 15.22 -8.03 21.59
N VAL A 163 14.88 -9.31 21.42
CA VAL A 163 13.53 -9.84 21.69
C VAL A 163 13.45 -10.64 22.98
N LYS A 164 14.58 -11.11 23.50
CA LYS A 164 14.66 -11.85 24.77
C LYS A 164 15.93 -11.49 25.52
N MET A 165 15.85 -11.40 26.83
CA MET A 165 17.01 -11.40 27.73
C MET A 165 16.81 -12.50 28.78
N ASN A 166 17.77 -13.41 28.85
CA ASN A 166 17.67 -14.68 29.56
C ASN A 166 16.38 -15.42 29.14
N ASP A 167 15.48 -15.64 30.09
CA ASP A 167 14.22 -16.33 29.86
C ASP A 167 13.00 -15.43 29.68
N MET A 168 13.18 -14.10 29.71
CA MET A 168 12.09 -13.13 29.56
C MET A 168 12.10 -12.48 28.18
N TYR A 169 10.91 -12.46 27.55
CA TYR A 169 10.67 -11.62 26.38
C TYR A 169 10.75 -10.16 26.77
N ILE A 170 11.38 -9.36 25.91
CA ILE A 170 11.53 -7.93 26.11
C ILE A 170 10.60 -7.22 25.14
N ASN A 171 9.74 -6.35 25.67
CA ASN A 171 8.80 -5.57 24.85
C ASN A 171 9.02 -4.06 25.00
N ASP A 172 9.61 -3.62 26.11
CA ASP A 172 9.80 -2.20 26.39
C ASP A 172 11.11 -1.90 27.15
N MET A 173 11.37 -0.61 27.37
CA MET A 173 12.52 -0.15 28.14
C MET A 173 12.51 -0.56 29.62
N ASN A 174 11.34 -0.80 30.21
CA ASN A 174 11.25 -1.20 31.61
C ASN A 174 11.72 -2.65 31.79
N ASP A 175 11.35 -3.53 30.86
CA ASP A 175 11.85 -4.90 30.81
C ASP A 175 13.38 -4.93 30.76
N VAL A 176 13.97 -4.12 29.86
CA VAL A 176 15.44 -4.01 29.75
C VAL A 176 16.06 -3.53 31.05
N LYS A 177 15.55 -2.44 31.64
CA LYS A 177 16.08 -1.89 32.89
C LYS A 177 16.04 -2.92 34.01
N LYS A 178 14.93 -3.66 34.14
CA LYS A 178 14.78 -4.74 35.11
C LYS A 178 15.84 -5.83 34.89
N MET A 179 16.00 -6.30 33.66
CA MET A 179 16.97 -7.35 33.33
C MET A 179 18.42 -6.94 33.59
N VAL A 180 18.79 -5.72 33.20
CA VAL A 180 20.13 -5.19 33.45
C VAL A 180 20.38 -5.05 34.95
N ARG A 181 19.42 -4.55 35.72
CA ARG A 181 19.52 -4.44 37.17
C ARG A 181 19.72 -5.80 37.83
N GLU A 182 18.88 -6.79 37.51
CA GLU A 182 18.98 -8.14 38.08
C GLU A 182 20.33 -8.80 37.75
N ALA A 183 20.81 -8.64 36.52
CA ALA A 183 22.12 -9.16 36.11
C ALA A 183 23.27 -8.48 36.86
N SER A 184 23.13 -7.19 37.16
CA SER A 184 24.13 -6.39 37.88
C SER A 184 24.18 -6.74 39.36
N GLU A 185 23.03 -6.90 40.01
CA GLU A 185 22.94 -7.34 41.41
C GLU A 185 23.56 -8.73 41.60
N LYS A 186 23.39 -9.63 40.61
CA LYS A 186 23.93 -11.00 40.62
C LYS A 186 25.34 -11.11 40.02
N GLN A 187 25.89 -10.04 39.45
CA GLN A 187 27.16 -10.04 38.70
C GLN A 187 27.23 -11.10 37.57
N THR A 188 26.10 -11.33 36.89
CA THR A 188 25.94 -12.33 35.84
C THR A 188 25.87 -11.71 34.44
N ALA A 189 26.22 -12.49 33.42
CA ALA A 189 25.98 -12.09 32.03
C ALA A 189 24.48 -12.24 31.66
N LEU A 190 24.03 -11.41 30.73
CA LEU A 190 22.74 -11.50 30.05
C LEU A 190 22.88 -12.36 28.78
N GLN A 191 21.99 -13.34 28.62
CA GLN A 191 21.83 -14.08 27.38
C GLN A 191 20.79 -13.36 26.51
N LEU A 192 21.21 -12.77 25.40
CA LEU A 192 20.34 -12.03 24.50
C LEU A 192 19.88 -12.94 23.36
N LEU A 193 18.59 -12.91 23.03
CA LEU A 193 18.10 -13.35 21.73
C LEU A 193 17.88 -12.12 20.86
N VAL A 194 18.63 -12.04 19.77
CA VAL A 194 18.63 -10.92 18.85
C VAL A 194 18.09 -11.36 17.49
N VAL A 195 17.22 -10.55 16.91
CA VAL A 195 16.78 -10.69 15.52
C VAL A 195 17.58 -9.71 14.65
N ARG A 196 18.34 -10.27 13.70
CA ARG A 196 19.10 -9.51 12.71
C ARG A 196 18.60 -9.87 11.32
N GLY A 197 17.77 -9.00 10.75
CA GLY A 197 17.05 -9.30 9.50
C GLY A 197 16.10 -10.49 9.68
N LYS A 198 16.45 -11.65 9.12
CA LYS A 198 15.68 -12.90 9.26
C LYS A 198 16.31 -13.92 10.22
N GLU A 199 17.50 -13.63 10.72
CA GLU A 199 18.25 -14.55 11.57
C GLU A 199 17.99 -14.27 13.05
N LYS A 200 18.01 -15.34 13.85
CA LYS A 200 17.96 -15.28 15.32
C LYS A 200 19.33 -15.66 15.87
N LEU A 201 19.94 -14.77 16.64
CA LEU A 201 21.28 -14.91 17.20
C LEU A 201 21.20 -14.94 18.73
N ASN A 202 21.92 -15.86 19.35
CA ASN A 202 22.12 -15.86 20.81
C ASN A 202 23.46 -15.20 21.12
N LEU A 203 23.44 -14.11 21.88
CA LEU A 203 24.63 -13.34 22.27
C LEU A 203 24.74 -13.29 23.79
N THR A 204 25.96 -13.20 24.32
CA THR A 204 26.20 -13.05 25.76
C THR A 204 26.76 -11.66 26.04
N LEU A 205 26.03 -10.84 26.80
CA LEU A 205 26.41 -9.47 27.15
C LEU A 205 26.67 -9.36 28.66
N ARG A 206 27.76 -8.72 29.06
CA ARG A 206 28.02 -8.38 30.47
C ARG A 206 27.90 -6.87 30.67
N PRO A 207 26.88 -6.37 31.39
CA PRO A 207 26.77 -4.93 31.65
C PRO A 207 28.01 -4.38 32.34
N ALA A 208 28.43 -3.17 31.99
CA ALA A 208 29.55 -2.48 32.62
C ALA A 208 29.05 -1.38 33.55
N LYS A 209 29.71 -1.20 34.70
CA LYS A 209 29.41 -0.13 35.66
C LYS A 209 30.02 1.18 35.18
N ASP A 210 29.21 2.21 35.05
CA ASP A 210 29.68 3.57 34.76
C ASP A 210 30.22 4.23 36.04
N LYS A 211 31.39 4.86 35.96
CA LYS A 211 32.05 5.50 37.10
C LYS A 211 31.33 6.76 37.57
N LYS A 212 30.61 7.45 36.68
CA LYS A 212 30.00 8.75 36.97
C LYS A 212 28.79 8.62 37.90
N ASP A 213 27.93 7.65 37.64
CA ASP A 213 26.66 7.45 38.35
C ASP A 213 26.54 6.08 39.03
N GLU A 214 27.58 5.25 38.93
CA GLU A 214 27.62 3.90 39.50
C GLU A 214 26.54 2.94 38.94
N GLU A 215 25.90 3.29 37.82
CA GLU A 215 24.89 2.45 37.17
C GLU A 215 25.52 1.46 36.18
N TYR A 216 24.93 0.27 36.08
CA TYR A 216 25.33 -0.71 35.08
C TYR A 216 24.59 -0.46 33.76
N ARG A 217 25.35 -0.43 32.67
CA ARG A 217 24.87 -0.09 31.32
C ARG A 217 25.29 -1.18 30.33
N MET A 218 24.43 -1.42 29.34
CA MET A 218 24.74 -2.32 28.22
C MET A 218 25.64 -1.65 27.16
N GLY A 219 25.81 -0.33 27.20
CA GLY A 219 26.54 0.41 26.16
C GLY A 219 25.82 0.44 24.81
N LEU A 220 24.49 0.43 24.82
CA LEU A 220 23.64 0.49 23.61
C LEU A 220 22.67 1.66 23.72
N TYR A 221 22.45 2.36 22.60
CA TYR A 221 21.27 3.19 22.40
C TYR A 221 20.17 2.30 21.84
N ILE A 222 19.04 2.27 22.53
CA ILE A 222 17.91 1.41 22.19
C ILE A 222 16.61 2.22 22.15
N ARG A 223 15.68 1.78 21.31
CA ARG A 223 14.36 2.39 21.10
C ARG A 223 13.31 1.29 21.07
N ASP A 224 12.21 1.48 21.79
CA ASP A 224 11.10 0.52 21.88
C ASP A 224 9.81 1.04 21.23
N SER A 225 9.82 2.28 20.77
CA SER A 225 8.63 2.97 20.31
C SER A 225 8.93 4.03 19.26
N ALA A 226 7.94 4.30 18.43
CA ALA A 226 7.93 5.39 17.47
C ALA A 226 6.58 6.10 17.51
N ALA A 227 6.61 7.43 17.40
CA ALA A 227 5.42 8.24 17.33
C ALA A 227 5.54 9.26 16.19
N GLY A 228 4.40 9.59 15.58
CA GLY A 228 4.37 10.54 14.49
C GLY A 228 2.95 10.94 14.10
N VAL A 229 2.86 11.78 13.07
CA VAL A 229 1.60 12.26 12.52
C VAL A 229 1.44 11.69 11.13
N GLY A 230 0.27 11.12 10.86
CA GLY A 230 -0.09 10.57 9.55
C GLY A 230 -1.46 11.06 9.10
N THR A 231 -1.87 10.60 7.92
CA THR A 231 -3.23 10.78 7.42
C THR A 231 -3.91 9.42 7.27
N LEU A 232 -5.14 9.31 7.78
CA LEU A 232 -6.00 8.16 7.54
C LEU A 232 -6.38 8.12 6.05
N THR A 233 -6.17 6.99 5.39
CA THR A 233 -6.44 6.87 3.95
C THR A 233 -7.83 6.35 3.68
N PHE A 234 -8.21 5.23 4.28
CA PHE A 234 -9.51 4.64 4.04
C PHE A 234 -9.99 3.87 5.26
N TYR A 235 -11.29 3.68 5.33
CA TYR A 235 -11.96 2.78 6.25
C TYR A 235 -12.98 1.92 5.48
N GLU A 236 -12.98 0.61 5.68
CA GLU A 236 -13.93 -0.32 5.09
C GLU A 236 -14.97 -0.73 6.16
N PRO A 237 -16.26 -0.34 6.01
CA PRO A 237 -17.25 -0.48 7.07
C PRO A 237 -17.56 -1.92 7.53
N ASN A 238 -17.50 -2.91 6.63
CA ASN A 238 -17.94 -4.26 6.97
C ASN A 238 -16.93 -4.99 7.87
N SER A 239 -15.65 -4.93 7.52
CA SER A 239 -14.55 -5.56 8.24
C SER A 239 -13.95 -4.66 9.32
N LYS A 240 -14.28 -3.37 9.28
CA LYS A 240 -13.67 -2.28 10.06
C LYS A 240 -12.18 -2.08 9.79
N ALA A 241 -11.66 -2.66 8.71
CA ALA A 241 -10.28 -2.51 8.32
C ALA A 241 -10.00 -1.08 7.87
N TYR A 242 -8.80 -0.59 8.17
CA TYR A 242 -8.35 0.72 7.71
C TYR A 242 -6.92 0.65 7.18
N GLY A 243 -6.56 1.65 6.39
CA GLY A 243 -5.18 1.93 5.99
C GLY A 243 -4.83 3.40 6.21
N ALA A 244 -3.57 3.68 6.53
CA ALA A 244 -3.05 5.03 6.70
C ALA A 244 -1.59 5.16 6.23
N LEU A 245 -1.10 6.40 6.13
CA LEU A 245 0.26 6.80 5.72
C LEU A 245 0.64 6.49 4.27
N GLY A 246 0.36 5.34 3.69
CA GLY A 246 0.80 5.05 2.31
C GLY A 246 2.30 4.70 2.16
N HIS A 247 3.06 4.67 3.26
CA HIS A 247 4.46 4.20 3.30
C HIS A 247 4.79 3.51 4.63
N VAL A 248 5.90 2.79 4.64
CA VAL A 248 6.42 2.12 5.84
C VAL A 248 6.91 3.12 6.89
N ILE A 249 6.64 2.85 8.16
CA ILE A 249 7.30 3.54 9.26
C ILE A 249 8.66 2.88 9.47
N SER A 250 9.72 3.66 9.26
CA SER A 250 11.09 3.26 9.53
C SER A 250 11.66 4.05 10.70
N ASP A 251 12.60 3.44 11.38
CA ASP A 251 13.44 4.13 12.35
C ASP A 251 14.37 5.13 11.65
N VAL A 252 14.48 6.34 12.19
CA VAL A 252 15.20 7.45 11.55
C VAL A 252 16.72 7.28 11.54
N ASP A 253 17.27 6.53 12.50
CA ASP A 253 18.71 6.36 12.66
C ASP A 253 19.21 5.16 11.85
N THR A 254 18.42 4.09 11.79
CA THR A 254 18.78 2.83 11.11
C THR A 254 18.18 2.68 9.71
N GLY A 255 17.13 3.45 9.38
CA GLY A 255 16.34 3.30 8.16
C GLY A 255 15.50 2.02 8.09
N GLN A 256 15.58 1.15 9.11
CA GLN A 256 14.89 -0.14 9.11
C GLN A 256 13.41 0.00 9.40
N ALA A 257 12.60 -0.81 8.71
CA ALA A 257 11.17 -0.89 8.96
C ALA A 257 10.89 -1.39 10.38
N ILE A 258 10.02 -0.67 11.09
CA ILE A 258 9.64 -1.06 12.44
C ILE A 258 8.72 -2.29 12.38
N VAL A 259 9.13 -3.37 13.05
CA VAL A 259 8.28 -4.54 13.26
C VAL A 259 7.28 -4.21 14.37
N VAL A 260 5.99 -4.37 14.07
CA VAL A 260 4.90 -4.01 15.00
C VAL A 260 4.81 -5.06 16.11
N GLY A 261 4.99 -4.62 17.36
CA GLY A 261 4.65 -5.40 18.55
C GLY A 261 3.23 -5.09 19.00
N ASP A 262 2.98 -3.82 19.29
CA ASP A 262 1.65 -3.25 19.53
C ASP A 262 1.58 -1.85 18.91
N GLY A 263 0.39 -1.32 18.70
CA GLY A 263 0.26 0.04 18.26
C GLY A 263 -1.18 0.53 18.19
N GLN A 264 -1.30 1.84 18.19
CA GLN A 264 -2.59 2.51 18.22
C GLN A 264 -2.54 3.79 17.41
N ILE A 265 -3.70 4.09 16.82
CA ILE A 265 -3.97 5.38 16.19
C ILE A 265 -4.89 6.19 17.10
N VAL A 266 -4.55 7.46 17.26
CA VAL A 266 -5.31 8.46 18.02
C VAL A 266 -5.63 9.65 17.12
N ARG A 267 -6.48 10.56 17.56
CA ARG A 267 -6.73 11.80 16.80
C ARG A 267 -5.53 12.72 16.88
N ALA A 268 -5.29 13.45 15.80
CA ALA A 268 -4.36 14.59 15.81
C ALA A 268 -5.07 15.85 15.34
N SER A 269 -4.69 16.99 15.93
CA SER A 269 -5.14 18.32 15.52
C SER A 269 -3.95 19.09 14.98
N VAL A 270 -4.04 19.50 13.72
CA VAL A 270 -3.03 20.34 13.06
C VAL A 270 -3.02 21.71 13.70
N THR A 271 -1.85 22.12 14.21
CA THR A 271 -1.65 23.43 14.86
C THR A 271 -1.04 24.44 13.91
N SER A 272 -0.13 24.00 13.05
CA SER A 272 0.59 24.86 12.11
C SER A 272 1.16 24.03 10.96
N ILE A 273 1.46 24.70 9.85
CA ILE A 273 2.16 24.10 8.72
C ILE A 273 3.45 24.90 8.49
N GLU A 274 4.57 24.19 8.40
CA GLU A 274 5.77 24.71 7.78
C GLU A 274 5.68 24.50 6.27
N LYS A 275 5.82 25.59 5.52
CA LYS A 275 5.68 25.55 4.05
C LYS A 275 6.85 24.83 3.41
N GLY A 276 6.54 23.91 2.50
CA GLY A 276 7.53 23.26 1.65
C GLY A 276 8.11 24.21 0.62
N GLN A 277 9.41 24.05 0.37
CA GLN A 277 10.17 24.78 -0.63
C GLN A 277 11.12 23.82 -1.34
N SER A 278 11.66 24.21 -2.50
CA SER A 278 12.63 23.38 -3.21
C SER A 278 13.82 23.06 -2.30
N GLY A 279 14.13 21.77 -2.14
CA GLY A 279 15.16 21.27 -1.23
C GLY A 279 14.69 20.98 0.20
N ASN A 280 13.55 21.52 0.64
CA ASN A 280 12.99 21.28 1.98
C ASN A 280 11.48 20.96 1.92
N PRO A 281 11.11 19.66 1.97
CA PRO A 281 9.71 19.27 2.08
C PRO A 281 9.20 19.63 3.47
N GLY A 282 8.51 20.76 3.60
CA GLY A 282 7.99 21.29 4.86
C GLY A 282 7.10 20.29 5.60
N GLU A 283 6.56 20.68 6.75
CA GLU A 283 5.97 19.74 7.71
C GLU A 283 4.63 20.21 8.28
N LYS A 284 3.76 19.23 8.55
CA LYS A 284 2.52 19.42 9.30
C LYS A 284 2.78 19.19 10.79
N PHE A 285 2.73 20.26 11.58
CA PHE A 285 2.76 20.14 13.04
C PHE A 285 1.36 19.86 13.58
N ALA A 286 1.23 18.77 14.33
CA ALA A 286 -0.02 18.40 14.98
C ALA A 286 0.22 17.95 16.42
N ARG A 287 -0.77 18.19 17.28
CA ARG A 287 -0.80 17.65 18.64
C ARG A 287 -1.77 16.49 18.70
N PHE A 288 -1.43 15.48 19.48
CA PHE A 288 -2.39 14.41 19.74
C PHE A 288 -3.55 14.97 20.55
N TYR A 289 -4.76 14.63 20.12
CA TYR A 289 -6.00 15.16 20.68
C TYR A 289 -6.72 14.02 21.39
N ASN A 290 -7.06 14.24 22.67
CA ASN A 290 -7.70 13.24 23.53
C ASN A 290 -6.98 11.87 23.42
N GLU A 291 -5.73 11.80 23.88
CA GLU A 291 -4.91 10.59 23.75
C GLU A 291 -5.50 9.32 24.39
N SER A 292 -6.48 9.48 25.29
CA SER A 292 -7.27 8.38 25.85
C SER A 292 -8.29 7.79 24.87
N GLU A 293 -8.68 8.53 23.82
CA GLU A 293 -9.62 8.09 22.79
C GLU A 293 -8.86 7.39 21.64
N VAL A 294 -8.61 6.09 21.83
CA VAL A 294 -8.01 5.23 20.81
C VAL A 294 -8.99 4.97 19.68
N LEU A 295 -8.61 5.35 18.45
CA LEU A 295 -9.42 5.16 17.24
C LEU A 295 -9.37 3.71 16.74
N GLY A 296 -8.21 3.08 16.84
CA GLY A 296 -7.95 1.75 16.30
C GLY A 296 -6.57 1.25 16.66
N ASN A 297 -6.33 -0.05 16.42
CA ASN A 297 -5.03 -0.67 16.63
C ASN A 297 -4.16 -0.60 15.37
N ILE A 298 -2.88 -0.92 15.51
CA ILE A 298 -1.96 -1.12 14.39
C ILE A 298 -1.45 -2.55 14.50
N THR A 299 -1.74 -3.36 13.48
CA THR A 299 -1.32 -4.77 13.44
C THR A 299 -0.29 -5.04 12.35
N LYS A 300 -0.10 -4.10 11.42
CA LYS A 300 0.82 -4.25 10.30
C LYS A 300 1.42 -2.91 9.91
N ASN A 301 2.72 -2.92 9.67
CA ASN A 301 3.50 -1.85 9.07
C ASN A 301 4.16 -2.42 7.81
N SER A 302 3.87 -1.84 6.64
CA SER A 302 4.33 -2.35 5.35
C SER A 302 4.79 -1.20 4.44
N PRO A 303 5.40 -1.51 3.28
CA PRO A 303 5.74 -0.49 2.28
C PRO A 303 4.56 0.39 1.81
N PHE A 304 3.32 -0.03 2.03
CA PHE A 304 2.11 0.67 1.60
C PHE A 304 1.38 1.38 2.74
N GLY A 305 1.90 1.38 3.96
CA GLY A 305 1.28 2.07 5.08
C GLY A 305 1.19 1.23 6.35
N ILE A 306 0.36 1.72 7.27
CA ILE A 306 -0.04 1.00 8.47
C ILE A 306 -1.49 0.54 8.35
N PHE A 307 -1.79 -0.61 8.95
CA PHE A 307 -3.09 -1.26 8.87
C PHE A 307 -3.51 -1.84 10.21
N GLY A 308 -4.82 -1.93 10.39
CA GLY A 308 -5.44 -2.53 11.56
C GLY A 308 -6.95 -2.43 11.46
N LYS A 309 -7.61 -2.39 12.62
CA LYS A 309 -9.06 -2.19 12.72
C LYS A 309 -9.37 -0.96 13.55
N MET A 310 -10.36 -0.19 13.10
CA MET A 310 -10.92 0.91 13.88
C MET A 310 -12.15 0.46 14.67
N LYS A 311 -12.36 1.08 15.84
CA LYS A 311 -13.51 0.78 16.70
C LYS A 311 -14.80 1.32 16.10
N GLU A 312 -14.72 2.55 15.60
CA GLU A 312 -15.81 3.33 15.04
C GLU A 312 -15.41 3.90 13.68
N GLU A 313 -16.41 4.32 12.91
CA GLU A 313 -16.18 5.01 11.65
C GLU A 313 -15.45 6.34 11.84
N PRO A 314 -14.71 6.83 10.83
CA PRO A 314 -14.01 8.10 10.92
C PRO A 314 -14.99 9.27 11.11
N LYS A 315 -14.96 9.89 12.29
CA LYS A 315 -15.74 11.12 12.53
C LYS A 315 -15.20 12.26 11.66
N ARG A 316 -16.06 13.22 11.34
CA ARG A 316 -15.72 14.40 10.52
C ARG A 316 -15.16 14.04 9.14
N SER A 317 -15.58 12.90 8.61
CA SER A 317 -15.33 12.56 7.22
C SER A 317 -16.06 13.53 6.29
N LEU A 318 -15.45 13.87 5.17
CA LEU A 318 -16.12 14.62 4.10
C LEU A 318 -17.11 13.73 3.35
N TYR A 319 -16.88 12.41 3.36
CA TYR A 319 -17.72 11.39 2.73
C TYR A 319 -18.38 10.57 3.84
N THR A 320 -19.71 10.64 3.93
CA THR A 320 -20.48 9.80 4.87
C THR A 320 -20.83 8.45 4.28
N GLU A 321 -20.95 8.36 2.96
CA GLU A 321 -21.25 7.11 2.24
C GLU A 321 -19.99 6.50 1.64
N PRO A 322 -19.82 5.16 1.70
CA PRO A 322 -18.71 4.47 1.06
C PRO A 322 -18.71 4.65 -0.45
N ILE A 323 -17.54 5.00 -1.02
CA ILE A 323 -17.34 5.12 -2.46
C ILE A 323 -16.65 3.86 -3.02
N PRO A 324 -16.90 3.50 -4.29
CA PRO A 324 -16.20 2.39 -4.93
C PRO A 324 -14.72 2.69 -5.11
N ILE A 325 -13.92 1.63 -5.15
CA ILE A 325 -12.49 1.72 -5.46
C ILE A 325 -12.24 1.58 -6.97
N ALA A 326 -11.13 2.11 -7.45
CA ALA A 326 -10.65 1.89 -8.81
C ALA A 326 -9.46 0.92 -8.82
N LEU A 327 -9.49 -0.03 -9.74
CA LEU A 327 -8.32 -0.86 -10.02
C LEU A 327 -7.24 -0.04 -10.74
N ALA A 328 -5.99 -0.46 -10.66
CA ALA A 328 -4.86 0.25 -11.26
C ALA A 328 -5.07 0.57 -12.76
N GLU A 329 -5.71 -0.32 -13.53
CA GLU A 329 -6.00 -0.13 -14.96
C GLU A 329 -7.12 0.87 -15.25
N GLN A 330 -7.88 1.27 -14.22
CA GLN A 330 -8.95 2.26 -14.34
C GLN A 330 -8.47 3.69 -14.06
N VAL A 331 -7.31 3.85 -13.42
CA VAL A 331 -6.71 5.16 -13.10
C VAL A 331 -6.15 5.77 -14.37
N LYS A 332 -6.37 7.08 -14.56
CA LYS A 332 -5.95 7.82 -15.75
C LYS A 332 -5.20 9.08 -15.37
N GLU A 333 -4.36 9.55 -16.29
CA GLU A 333 -3.83 10.91 -16.23
C GLU A 333 -4.97 11.93 -16.34
N GLY A 334 -4.82 13.05 -15.63
CA GLY A 334 -5.79 14.15 -15.62
C GLY A 334 -6.28 14.54 -14.22
N PRO A 335 -7.40 15.29 -14.14
CA PRO A 335 -7.88 15.87 -12.89
C PRO A 335 -8.21 14.82 -11.84
N ALA A 336 -7.84 15.10 -10.59
CA ALA A 336 -8.19 14.32 -9.42
C ALA A 336 -8.26 15.24 -8.19
N LYS A 337 -8.58 14.65 -7.03
CA LYS A 337 -8.72 15.35 -5.76
C LYS A 337 -7.96 14.61 -4.68
N ILE A 338 -7.43 15.35 -3.71
CA ILE A 338 -6.93 14.78 -2.45
C ILE A 338 -7.73 15.28 -1.26
N LEU A 339 -7.86 14.44 -0.23
CA LEU A 339 -8.44 14.83 1.06
C LEU A 339 -7.35 14.97 2.12
N THR A 340 -7.25 16.12 2.77
CA THR A 340 -6.28 16.30 3.86
C THR A 340 -6.71 17.39 4.82
N VAL A 341 -6.12 17.40 6.02
CA VAL A 341 -6.26 18.47 7.01
C VAL A 341 -5.06 19.39 6.94
N VAL A 342 -5.28 20.70 6.77
CA VAL A 342 -4.23 21.72 6.88
C VAL A 342 -4.36 22.56 8.15
N GLU A 343 -5.48 22.47 8.85
CA GLU A 343 -5.78 23.27 10.04
C GLU A 343 -6.81 22.56 10.95
N GLY A 344 -6.50 22.48 12.23
CA GLY A 344 -7.36 21.83 13.22
C GLY A 344 -7.59 20.35 12.90
N GLN A 345 -8.86 19.96 12.75
CA GLN A 345 -9.27 18.58 12.43
C GLN A 345 -10.21 18.54 11.21
N LYS A 346 -10.30 19.63 10.45
CA LYS A 346 -11.24 19.76 9.34
C LYS A 346 -10.64 19.10 8.10
N VAL A 347 -11.25 18.01 7.64
CA VAL A 347 -10.90 17.40 6.35
C VAL A 347 -11.41 18.28 5.23
N GLU A 348 -10.54 18.61 4.29
CA GLU A 348 -10.87 19.42 3.14
C GLU A 348 -10.40 18.74 1.85
N GLU A 349 -11.10 19.06 0.77
CA GLU A 349 -10.78 18.59 -0.58
C GLU A 349 -9.94 19.63 -1.32
N TYR A 350 -8.91 19.14 -2.01
CA TYR A 350 -8.00 19.94 -2.80
C TYR A 350 -7.78 19.33 -4.18
N SER A 351 -7.82 20.16 -5.22
CA SER A 351 -7.55 19.74 -6.59
C SER A 351 -6.08 19.38 -6.81
N ILE A 352 -5.89 18.28 -7.52
CA ILE A 352 -4.60 17.82 -8.03
C ILE A 352 -4.75 17.37 -9.49
N GLU A 353 -3.63 17.08 -10.13
CA GLU A 353 -3.56 16.41 -11.42
C GLU A 353 -2.70 15.16 -11.30
N ILE A 354 -3.21 14.03 -11.82
CA ILE A 354 -2.40 12.83 -12.02
C ILE A 354 -1.64 13.03 -13.32
N VAL A 355 -0.34 13.31 -13.23
CA VAL A 355 0.49 13.65 -14.39
C VAL A 355 1.08 12.42 -15.08
N ASN A 356 1.17 11.30 -14.38
CA ASN A 356 1.65 10.03 -14.93
C ASN A 356 1.09 8.86 -14.14
N VAL A 357 0.66 7.82 -14.84
CA VAL A 357 0.17 6.56 -14.29
C VAL A 357 1.14 5.44 -14.66
N VAL A 358 1.78 4.82 -13.66
CA VAL A 358 2.71 3.72 -13.86
C VAL A 358 1.94 2.40 -13.86
N LYS A 359 1.97 1.67 -14.97
CA LYS A 359 1.40 0.32 -15.05
C LYS A 359 2.19 -0.65 -14.17
N GLN A 360 1.50 -1.33 -13.27
CA GLN A 360 2.11 -2.23 -12.29
C GLN A 360 1.41 -3.59 -12.31
N HIS A 361 2.17 -4.65 -12.59
CA HIS A 361 1.70 -6.03 -12.45
C HIS A 361 1.89 -6.56 -11.02
N PHE A 362 2.81 -5.96 -10.27
CA PHE A 362 3.14 -6.32 -8.89
C PHE A 362 3.08 -5.08 -7.99
N PRO A 363 2.82 -5.24 -6.69
CA PRO A 363 2.77 -4.13 -5.76
C PRO A 363 4.06 -3.31 -5.77
N ALA A 364 3.94 -2.00 -6.01
CA ALA A 364 5.06 -1.06 -5.93
C ALA A 364 4.57 0.32 -5.47
N THR A 365 5.38 0.99 -4.65
CA THR A 365 4.98 2.21 -3.91
C THR A 365 4.81 3.44 -4.78
N LYS A 366 5.39 3.44 -5.99
CA LYS A 366 5.31 4.55 -6.96
C LYS A 366 4.36 4.18 -8.10
N GLY A 367 3.06 4.24 -7.83
CA GLY A 367 2.00 3.90 -8.78
C GLY A 367 1.64 5.06 -9.71
N MET A 368 1.71 6.28 -9.21
CA MET A 368 1.39 7.49 -9.98
C MET A 368 2.24 8.66 -9.54
N ILE A 369 2.37 9.64 -10.43
CA ILE A 369 2.90 10.96 -10.11
C ILE A 369 1.73 11.93 -10.08
N ILE A 370 1.65 12.73 -9.03
CA ILE A 370 0.62 13.74 -8.84
C ILE A 370 1.25 15.13 -8.73
N LYS A 371 0.48 16.15 -9.10
CA LYS A 371 0.82 17.55 -8.95
C LYS A 371 -0.34 18.31 -8.30
N VAL A 372 -0.04 19.09 -7.28
CA VAL A 372 -1.03 19.95 -6.61
C VAL A 372 -1.35 21.14 -7.51
N THR A 373 -2.64 21.35 -7.78
CA THR A 373 -3.14 22.44 -8.62
C THR A 373 -4.04 23.41 -7.84
N ASP A 374 -4.49 23.03 -6.63
CA ASP A 374 -5.29 23.89 -5.76
C ASP A 374 -4.47 25.05 -5.17
N LYS A 375 -4.85 26.28 -5.51
CA LYS A 375 -4.17 27.50 -5.05
C LYS A 375 -4.20 27.67 -3.54
N ARG A 376 -5.30 27.30 -2.87
CA ARG A 376 -5.43 27.44 -1.40
C ARG A 376 -4.45 26.53 -0.69
N LEU A 377 -4.26 25.30 -1.21
CA LEU A 377 -3.29 24.37 -0.67
C LEU A 377 -1.87 24.89 -0.87
N LEU A 378 -1.52 25.26 -2.11
CA LEU A 378 -0.20 25.80 -2.45
C LEU A 378 0.15 27.05 -1.62
N GLU A 379 -0.79 27.97 -1.44
CA GLU A 379 -0.59 29.16 -0.62
C GLU A 379 -0.32 28.83 0.85
N LYS A 380 -1.02 27.85 1.42
CA LYS A 380 -0.87 27.45 2.83
C LYS A 380 0.37 26.60 3.07
N THR A 381 0.73 25.70 2.16
CA THR A 381 1.68 24.60 2.44
C THR A 381 2.88 24.56 1.49
N GLY A 382 2.87 25.31 0.39
CA GLY A 382 3.89 25.20 -0.66
C GLY A 382 3.78 23.94 -1.52
N GLY A 383 2.78 23.09 -1.29
CA GLY A 383 2.61 21.80 -1.98
C GLY A 383 2.33 20.66 -1.00
N ILE A 384 2.87 19.49 -1.30
CA ILE A 384 2.81 18.30 -0.45
C ILE A 384 3.84 18.45 0.67
N VAL A 385 3.41 18.32 1.92
CA VAL A 385 4.28 18.40 3.11
C VAL A 385 4.27 17.08 3.87
N GLN A 386 5.28 16.88 4.72
CA GLN A 386 5.31 15.74 5.64
C GLN A 386 4.04 15.72 6.52
N GLY A 387 3.52 14.53 6.80
CA GLY A 387 2.23 14.34 7.47
C GLY A 387 1.00 14.41 6.56
N MET A 388 1.14 14.77 5.27
CA MET A 388 0.10 14.53 4.26
C MET A 388 0.10 13.11 3.71
N SER A 389 1.16 12.34 3.97
CA SER A 389 1.22 10.97 3.51
C SER A 389 0.02 10.17 4.02
N GLY A 390 -0.62 9.46 3.12
CA GLY A 390 -1.88 8.75 3.32
C GLY A 390 -3.12 9.56 2.90
N SER A 391 -2.96 10.81 2.46
CA SER A 391 -4.09 11.61 1.95
C SER A 391 -4.78 10.86 0.80
N PRO A 392 -6.10 10.59 0.90
CA PRO A 392 -6.83 9.86 -0.11
C PRO A 392 -6.81 10.55 -1.46
N ILE A 393 -6.62 9.82 -2.55
CA ILE A 393 -6.70 10.30 -3.93
C ILE A 393 -8.00 9.80 -4.54
N ILE A 394 -8.82 10.72 -5.05
CA ILE A 394 -10.13 10.45 -5.64
C ILE A 394 -10.15 10.94 -7.09
N GLN A 395 -10.55 10.07 -8.01
CA GLN A 395 -10.75 10.40 -9.42
C GLN A 395 -12.06 9.75 -9.89
N ASP A 396 -12.86 10.47 -10.68
CA ASP A 396 -14.15 10.00 -11.21
C ASP A 396 -15.10 9.41 -10.15
N GLY A 397 -15.10 10.00 -8.95
CA GLY A 397 -15.92 9.53 -7.82
C GLY A 397 -15.47 8.21 -7.20
N LYS A 398 -14.27 7.73 -7.55
CA LYS A 398 -13.68 6.50 -7.03
C LYS A 398 -12.43 6.78 -6.23
N MET A 399 -12.20 5.96 -5.21
CA MET A 399 -10.92 5.93 -4.50
C MET A 399 -9.88 5.27 -5.39
N VAL A 400 -8.80 5.98 -5.75
CA VAL A 400 -7.78 5.45 -6.68
C VAL A 400 -6.44 5.19 -6.01
N GLY A 401 -6.15 5.86 -4.90
CA GLY A 401 -4.85 5.76 -4.27
C GLY A 401 -4.65 6.64 -3.05
N ALA A 402 -3.42 6.75 -2.60
CA ALA A 402 -3.02 7.61 -1.49
C ALA A 402 -1.72 8.34 -1.83
N VAL A 403 -1.59 9.58 -1.37
CA VAL A 403 -0.34 10.33 -1.43
C VAL A 403 0.72 9.62 -0.59
N THR A 404 1.95 9.50 -1.09
CA THR A 404 3.05 8.88 -0.36
C THR A 404 4.19 9.87 -0.10
N HIS A 405 5.10 10.05 -1.07
CA HIS A 405 6.31 10.85 -0.89
C HIS A 405 6.26 12.09 -1.79
N VAL A 406 6.68 13.22 -1.25
CA VAL A 406 6.88 14.46 -1.99
C VAL A 406 8.22 14.46 -2.74
N PHE A 407 8.30 15.17 -3.87
CA PHE A 407 9.57 15.40 -4.55
C PHE A 407 10.35 16.49 -3.82
N VAL A 408 11.59 16.19 -3.41
CA VAL A 408 12.43 17.13 -2.66
C VAL A 408 12.66 18.46 -3.41
N ASN A 409 12.85 18.39 -4.73
CA ASN A 409 13.14 19.58 -5.54
C ASN A 409 11.88 20.31 -6.04
N ASP A 410 10.71 19.68 -5.97
CA ASP A 410 9.42 20.26 -6.37
C ASP A 410 8.32 19.81 -5.40
N PRO A 411 8.11 20.55 -4.29
CA PRO A 411 7.09 20.20 -3.31
C PRO A 411 5.68 20.18 -3.88
N THR A 412 5.43 20.80 -5.04
CA THR A 412 4.10 20.75 -5.68
C THR A 412 3.79 19.38 -6.27
N SER A 413 4.80 18.53 -6.44
CA SER A 413 4.68 17.20 -7.03
C SER A 413 5.08 16.10 -6.06
N GLY A 414 4.51 14.91 -6.26
CA GLY A 414 4.80 13.75 -5.43
C GLY A 414 4.35 12.45 -6.04
N TYR A 415 4.55 11.37 -5.31
CA TYR A 415 4.10 10.04 -5.67
C TYR A 415 2.78 9.70 -4.99
N GLY A 416 1.99 8.88 -5.67
CA GLY A 416 0.87 8.15 -5.09
C GLY A 416 1.03 6.64 -5.27
N CYS A 417 0.49 5.86 -4.33
CA CYS A 417 0.33 4.42 -4.47
C CYS A 417 -1.12 4.08 -4.82
N TYR A 418 -1.36 2.96 -5.50
CA TYR A 418 -2.71 2.51 -5.79
C TYR A 418 -3.40 2.00 -4.54
N ILE A 419 -4.71 2.27 -4.44
CA ILE A 419 -5.53 1.77 -3.34
C ILE A 419 -5.57 0.24 -3.31
N GLU A 420 -5.38 -0.42 -4.46
CA GLU A 420 -5.35 -1.88 -4.57
C GLU A 420 -4.27 -2.49 -3.64
N TRP A 421 -3.06 -1.93 -3.60
CA TRP A 421 -2.00 -2.39 -2.69
C TRP A 421 -2.36 -2.08 -1.24
N MET A 422 -3.02 -0.94 -1.07
CA MET A 422 -3.69 -0.47 0.14
C MET A 422 -4.49 -1.59 0.83
N LEU A 423 -5.49 -2.03 0.06
CA LEU A 423 -6.54 -2.95 0.47
C LEU A 423 -6.00 -4.37 0.63
N GLN A 424 -5.10 -4.80 -0.27
CA GLN A 424 -4.44 -6.10 -0.16
C GLN A 424 -3.72 -6.23 1.18
N ASP A 425 -3.00 -5.18 1.62
CA ASP A 425 -2.28 -5.24 2.88
C ASP A 425 -3.17 -5.15 4.12
N ALA A 426 -4.35 -4.54 3.97
CA ALA A 426 -5.42 -4.55 4.97
C ALA A 426 -6.18 -5.89 5.04
N GLY A 427 -5.84 -6.87 4.18
CA GLY A 427 -6.51 -8.17 4.13
C GLY A 427 -7.85 -8.17 3.38
N LEU A 428 -8.10 -7.15 2.55
CA LEU A 428 -9.29 -7.04 1.71
C LEU A 428 -8.99 -7.66 0.33
N GLY A 429 -9.81 -8.62 -0.09
CA GLY A 429 -9.58 -9.42 -1.30
C GLY A 429 -9.76 -8.62 -2.59
N VAL A 430 -8.67 -8.12 -3.15
CA VAL A 430 -8.64 -7.37 -4.43
C VAL A 430 -7.89 -8.10 -5.56
N ARG A 431 -7.55 -9.38 -5.37
CA ARG A 431 -6.91 -10.23 -6.39
C ARG A 431 -7.48 -11.66 -6.40
N PRO A 432 -7.48 -12.35 -7.56
CA PRO A 432 -7.96 -13.73 -7.68
C PRO A 432 -7.13 -14.67 -6.79
N GLY A 433 -7.81 -15.58 -6.08
CA GLY A 433 -7.16 -16.60 -5.24
C GLY A 433 -6.81 -16.19 -3.81
N GLN A 434 -7.12 -14.95 -3.38
CA GLN A 434 -6.98 -14.51 -1.99
C GLN A 434 -8.36 -14.32 -1.35
N THR A 435 -9.06 -15.42 -1.09
CA THR A 435 -10.06 -15.41 -0.02
C THR A 435 -9.32 -15.46 1.30
N SER A 436 -9.57 -14.47 2.17
CA SER A 436 -9.00 -14.40 3.51
C SER A 436 -9.33 -15.68 4.27
N THR A 437 -8.37 -16.59 4.39
CA THR A 437 -8.43 -17.61 5.45
C THR A 437 -8.17 -16.86 6.75
N PRO A 438 -9.03 -16.96 7.77
CA PRO A 438 -8.68 -16.46 9.09
C PRO A 438 -7.40 -17.20 9.50
N THR A 439 -6.30 -16.47 9.71
CA THR A 439 -5.12 -17.03 10.37
C THR A 439 -5.57 -17.49 11.75
N ALA A 440 -5.80 -18.80 11.90
CA ALA A 440 -5.90 -19.44 13.19
C ALA A 440 -4.61 -19.10 13.95
N GLY A 441 -4.79 -18.52 15.15
CA GLY A 441 -3.69 -18.14 16.01
C GLY A 441 -2.73 -19.32 16.18
N HIS A 442 -1.45 -19.09 15.87
CA HIS A 442 -0.40 -19.97 16.33
C HIS A 442 -0.23 -19.70 17.82
N ALA A 443 -0.98 -20.44 18.63
CA ALA A 443 -0.59 -20.75 19.99
C ALA A 443 0.42 -21.90 19.92
N ALA A 444 1.70 -21.59 20.15
CA ALA A 444 2.72 -22.45 20.74
C ALA A 444 3.97 -21.61 21.06
#